data_AF-C0QSA3-F1
#
_entry.id   AF-C0QSA3-F1
#
_cell.length_a   1.000
_cell.length_b   1.000
_cell.length_c   1.000
_cell.angle_alpha   90.00
_cell.angle_beta   90.00
_cell.angle_gamma   90.00
#
_symmetry.space_group_name_H-M   'P 1'
#
loop_
_entity.id
_entity.type
_entity.pdbx_description
1 polymer ?
#
loop_
_entity_poly.entity_id
_entity_poly.type
_entity_poly.pdbx_seq_one_letter_code
_entity_poly.pdbx_strand_id
1 'polypeptide(L)' 'MEATKKQLNYILSLLQKLPPEKVVKITNEYDLNNLTKKQASKLIQKLLEEQNEFSH' A
#
# COMPACT_ATOMS: atom_id res chain seq x y z
N MET A 1 -0.21 -4.08 -17.96
CA MET A 1 -0.05 -5.21 -17.00
C MET A 1 -0.55 -4.76 -15.63
N GLU A 2 -1.65 -5.37 -15.18
CA GLU A 2 -2.25 -5.14 -13.86
C GLU A 2 -1.40 -5.77 -12.74
N ALA A 3 -1.57 -5.25 -11.51
CA ALA A 3 -0.92 -5.76 -10.31
C ALA A 3 -1.30 -7.23 -10.03
N THR A 4 -0.36 -7.99 -9.48
CA THR A 4 -0.65 -9.39 -9.13
C THR A 4 -1.48 -9.48 -7.85
N LYS A 5 -2.31 -10.52 -7.73
CA LYS A 5 -3.07 -10.82 -6.50
C LYS A 5 -2.18 -10.89 -5.25
N LYS A 6 -0.95 -11.39 -5.40
CA LYS A 6 0.05 -11.43 -4.32
C LYS A 6 0.47 -10.03 -3.86
N GLN A 7 0.69 -9.11 -4.79
CA GLN A 7 1.02 -7.72 -4.45
C GLN A 7 -0.15 -7.01 -3.77
N LEU A 8 -1.38 -7.21 -4.26
CA LEU A 8 -2.59 -6.64 -3.65
C LEU A 8 -2.80 -7.14 -2.22
N ASN A 9 -2.71 -8.46 -2.00
CA ASN A 9 -2.80 -9.03 -0.66
C ASN A 9 -1.74 -8.47 0.28
N TYR A 10 -0.50 -8.29 -0.21
CA TYR A 10 0.57 -7.71 0.60
C TYR A 10 0.31 -6.24 0.94
N ILE A 11 -0.16 -5.43 -0.02
CA ILE A 11 -0.57 -4.04 0.22
C ILE A 11 -1.65 -3.98 1.31
N LEU A 12 -2.67 -4.85 1.24
CA LEU A 12 -3.72 -4.91 2.26
C LEU A 12 -3.16 -5.25 3.65
N SER A 13 -2.24 -6.21 3.75
CA SER A 13 -1.57 -6.54 5.02
C SER A 13 -0.74 -5.39 5.58
N LEU A 14 -0.10 -4.60 4.72
CA LEU A 14 0.68 -3.43 5.13
C LEU A 14 -0.23 -2.28 5.58
N LEU A 15 -1.34 -2.03 4.86
CA LEU A 15 -2.33 -1.03 5.22
C LEU A 15 -2.97 -1.30 6.58
N GLN A 16 -3.24 -2.56 6.93
CA GLN A 16 -3.80 -2.93 8.24
C GLN A 16 -2.89 -2.57 9.43
N LYS A 17 -1.58 -2.39 9.20
CA LYS A 17 -0.61 -2.02 10.23
C LYS A 17 -0.42 -0.52 10.37
N LEU A 18 -1.02 0.27 9.47
CA LEU A 18 -0.97 1.73 9.51
C LEU A 18 -2.19 2.29 10.24
N PRO A 19 -2.07 3.49 10.83
CA PRO A 19 -3.21 4.18 11.41
C PRO A 19 -4.27 4.50 10.35
N PRO A 20 -5.57 4.54 10.73
CA PRO A 20 -6.68 4.72 9.80
C PRO A 20 -6.54 5.96 8.91
N GLU A 21 -6.00 7.06 9.45
CA GLU A 21 -5.79 8.31 8.72
C GLU A 21 -4.84 8.15 7.53
N LYS A 22 -3.75 7.39 7.72
CA LYS A 22 -2.79 7.09 6.65
C LYS A 22 -3.41 6.14 5.63
N VAL A 23 -4.20 5.15 6.07
CA VAL A 23 -4.93 4.25 5.17
C VAL A 23 -5.86 5.04 4.26
N VAL A 24 -6.69 5.94 4.81
CA VAL A 24 -7.62 6.78 4.04
C VAL A 24 -6.87 7.66 3.04
N LYS A 25 -5.76 8.28 3.46
CA LYS A 25 -4.94 9.10 2.56
C LYS A 25 -4.42 8.28 1.38
N ILE A 26 -3.90 7.09 1.65
CA ILE A 26 -3.34 6.20 0.63
C ILE A 26 -4.41 5.66 -0.31
N THR A 27 -5.58 5.27 0.19
CA THR A 27 -6.69 4.78 -0.66
C THR A 27 -7.35 5.90 -1.47
N ASN A 28 -7.20 7.16 -1.07
CA ASN A 28 -7.59 8.31 -1.89
C ASN A 28 -6.56 8.64 -2.98
N GLU A 29 -5.27 8.44 -2.71
CA GLU A 29 -4.19 8.66 -3.69
C GLU A 29 -4.05 7.50 -4.71
N TYR A 30 -4.41 6.28 -4.33
CA TYR A 30 -4.24 5.08 -5.13
C TYR A 30 -5.55 4.28 -5.25
N ASP A 31 -6.00 4.08 -6.48
CA ASP A 31 -7.09 3.14 -6.77
C ASP A 31 -6.57 1.70 -6.64
N LEU A 32 -6.82 1.08 -5.48
CA LEU A 32 -6.36 -0.29 -5.19
C LEU A 32 -6.96 -1.36 -6.12
N ASN A 33 -8.10 -1.07 -6.76
CA ASN A 33 -8.76 -1.98 -7.68
C ASN A 33 -8.12 -1.97 -9.08
N ASN A 34 -7.47 -0.87 -9.46
CA ASN A 34 -6.87 -0.69 -10.77
C ASN A 34 -5.36 -0.38 -10.72
N LEU A 35 -4.64 -0.99 -9.78
CA LEU A 35 -3.19 -0.83 -9.69
C LEU A 35 -2.47 -1.53 -10.84
N THR A 36 -1.53 -0.82 -11.48
CA THR A 36 -0.51 -1.47 -12.32
C THR A 36 0.56 -2.13 -11.45
N LYS A 37 1.29 -3.14 -11.98
CA LYS A 37 2.42 -3.77 -11.25
C LYS A 37 3.43 -2.75 -10.72
N LYS A 38 3.72 -1.71 -11.51
CA LYS A 38 4.67 -0.64 -11.16
C LYS A 38 4.15 0.21 -10.00
N GLN A 39 2.86 0.59 -10.03
CA GLN A 39 2.24 1.33 -8.94
C GLN A 39 2.17 0.48 -7.67
N ALA A 40 1.80 -0.79 -7.78
CA ALA A 40 1.76 -1.71 -6.64
C ALA A 40 3.14 -1.85 -5.98
N SER A 41 4.22 -2.04 -6.75
CA SER A 41 5.57 -2.09 -6.18
C SER A 41 5.98 -0.79 -5.49
N LYS A 42 5.69 0.37 -6.11
CA LYS A 42 5.96 1.68 -5.48
C LYS A 42 5.17 1.87 -4.19
N LEU A 43 3.90 1.49 -4.20
CA LEU A 43 3.02 1.59 -3.04
C LEU A 43 3.50 0.71 -1.90
N ILE A 44 3.91 -0.53 -2.20
CA ILE A 44 4.51 -1.44 -1.22
C ILE A 44 5.75 -0.81 -0.58
N GLN A 45 6.66 -0.21 -1.36
CA GLN A 45 7.84 0.45 -0.79
C GLN A 45 7.45 1.60 0.14
N LYS A 46 6.57 2.50 -0.31
CA LYS A 46 6.07 3.62 0.52
C LYS A 46 5.43 3.13 1.82
N LEU A 47 4.63 2.06 1.75
CA LEU A 47 3.98 1.47 2.93
C LEU A 47 4.96 0.83 3.91
N LEU A 48 6.08 0.28 3.42
CA LEU A 48 7.15 -0.27 4.26
C LEU A 48 7.94 0.84 4.95
N GLU A 49 8.26 1.92 4.23
CA GLU A 49 8.94 3.09 4.78
C GLU A 49 8.11 3.74 5.89
N GLU A 50 6.81 3.95 5.66
CA GLU A 50 5.89 4.51 6.66
C GLU A 50 5.81 3.62 7.92
N GLN A 51 5.72 2.29 7.77
CA GLN A 51 5.71 1.38 8.93
C GLN A 51 7.01 1.38 9.73
N ASN A 52 8.14 1.59 9.07
CA ASN A 52 9.42 1.71 9.73
C ASN A 52 9.50 3.01 10.56
N GLU A 53 8.93 4.09 10.05
CA GLU A 53 8.84 5.38 10.75
C GLU A 53 7.91 5.32 11.98
N PHE A 54 6.84 4.52 11.94
CA PHE A 54 5.91 4.33 13.07
C PHE A 54 6.43 3.39 14.17
N SER A 55 7.50 2.62 13.93
CA SER A 55 8.06 1.68 14.93
C SER A 55 9.13 2.32 15.82
N HIS A 56 9.33 3.64 15.77
CA HIS A 56 10.41 4.38 16.43
C HIS A 56 9.89 5.52 17.31
#